data_AF-A0A7J8NRU1-F1
#
_entry.id   AF-A0A7J8NRU1-F1
#
_cell.length_a   1.000
_cell.length_b   1.000
_cell.length_c   1.000
_cell.angle_alpha   90.00
_cell.angle_beta   90.00
_cell.angle_gamma   90.00
#
_symmetry.space_group_name_H-M   'P 1'
#
loop_
_entity.id
_entity.type
_entity.pdbx_description
1 polymer ?
#
loop_
_entity_poly.entity_id
_entity_poly.type
_entity_poly.pdbx_seq_one_letter_code
_entity_poly.pdbx_strand_id
1 'polypeptide(L)'
;MSKSVIETPPKGGFSFDLCKRNEMLSKKGVNPPSFRKTGTTIVGLIFQDGVILGADTRATEGPIVCDKNCEKIHYMAPNIYCCGAGTAADTEAVTDMVSSQLQLHRYHTGRESRVVTALTLLKRHLFK
;
A
#
# COMPACT_ATOMS: atom_id res chain seq x y z
N MET A 1 30.28 -17.99 23.75
CA MET A 1 29.15 -17.53 22.93
C MET A 1 29.56 -16.27 22.19
N SER A 2 29.87 -16.39 20.90
CA SER A 2 30.26 -15.25 20.06
C SER A 2 29.04 -14.37 19.80
N LYS A 3 29.05 -13.14 20.34
CA LYS A 3 28.07 -12.12 19.96
C LYS A 3 28.28 -11.81 18.48
N SER A 4 27.37 -12.25 17.62
CA SER A 4 27.30 -11.79 16.23
C SER A 4 27.02 -10.29 16.28
N VAL A 5 28.03 -9.49 15.94
CA VAL A 5 27.85 -8.06 15.73
C VAL A 5 26.92 -7.94 14.53
N ILE A 6 25.66 -7.60 14.77
CA ILE A 6 24.77 -7.16 13.71
C ILE A 6 25.34 -5.82 13.26
N GLU A 7 26.04 -5.81 12.13
CA GLU A 7 26.46 -4.57 11.48
C GLU A 7 25.19 -3.77 11.21
N THR A 8 24.97 -2.74 12.02
CA THR A 8 23.93 -1.76 11.77
C THR A 8 24.25 -1.11 10.43
N PRO A 9 23.30 -1.05 9.47
CA PRO A 9 23.52 -0.37 8.20
C PRO A 9 24.03 1.05 8.45
N PRO A 10 24.93 1.56 7.59
CA PRO A 10 25.47 2.92 7.73
C PRO A 10 24.32 3.94 7.86
N LYS A 11 24.51 4.98 8.68
CA LYS A 11 23.51 6.04 8.91
C LYS A 11 23.05 6.65 7.57
N GLY A 12 21.92 6.19 7.09
CA GLY A 12 21.27 6.61 5.84
C GLY A 12 20.11 5.66 5.53
N GLY A 13 18.94 6.19 5.16
CA GLY A 13 17.73 5.40 4.91
C GLY A 13 17.76 4.54 3.64
N PHE A 14 18.86 4.55 2.89
CA PHE A 14 19.01 3.84 1.63
C PHE A 14 20.23 2.90 1.68
N SER A 15 19.99 1.60 1.49
CA SER A 15 21.04 0.59 1.23
C SER A 15 20.99 0.20 -0.24
N PHE A 16 22.14 0.28 -0.90
CA PHE A 16 22.33 -0.12 -2.30
C PHE A 16 23.18 -1.40 -2.42
N ASP A 17 23.40 -2.12 -1.32
CA ASP A 17 24.28 -3.30 -1.27
C ASP A 17 23.80 -4.39 -2.24
N LEU A 18 22.49 -4.49 -2.43
CA LEU A 18 21.85 -5.43 -3.34
C LEU A 18 21.98 -5.05 -4.82
N CYS A 19 22.27 -3.78 -5.16
CA CYS A 19 22.41 -3.35 -6.55
C CYS A 19 23.57 -4.07 -7.25
N LYS A 20 24.75 -4.11 -6.61
CA LYS A 20 25.94 -4.80 -7.14
C LYS A 20 25.71 -6.30 -7.32
N ARG A 21 25.04 -6.94 -6.34
CA ARG A 21 24.67 -8.36 -6.42
C ARG A 21 23.73 -8.61 -7.58
N ASN A 22 22.68 -7.81 -7.73
CA ASN A 22 21.68 -7.97 -8.79
C ASN A 22 22.31 -7.77 -10.18
N GLU A 23 23.26 -6.84 -10.32
CA GLU A 23 24.02 -6.66 -11.56
C GLU A 23 24.89 -7.88 -11.89
N MET A 24 25.59 -8.45 -10.89
CA MET A 24 26.39 -9.67 -11.07
C MET A 24 25.52 -10.88 -11.45
N LEU A 25 24.35 -11.03 -10.83
CA LEU A 25 23.38 -12.09 -11.15
C LEU A 25 22.85 -11.95 -12.58
N SER A 26 22.52 -10.73 -13.00
CA SER A 26 22.09 -10.44 -14.36
C SER A 26 23.17 -10.78 -15.40
N LYS A 27 24.43 -10.42 -15.14
CA LYS A 27 25.59 -10.80 -15.98
C LYS A 27 25.79 -12.32 -16.06
N LYS A 28 25.38 -13.08 -15.03
CA LYS A 28 25.41 -14.55 -15.01
C LYS A 28 24.19 -15.21 -15.66
N GLY A 29 23.31 -14.42 -16.29
CA GLY A 29 22.11 -14.93 -16.97
C GLY A 29 20.95 -15.25 -16.04
N VAL A 30 20.99 -14.82 -14.77
CA VAL A 30 19.85 -14.95 -13.86
C VAL A 30 18.85 -13.83 -14.18
N ASN A 31 17.70 -14.22 -14.74
CA ASN A 31 16.62 -13.28 -15.01
C ASN A 31 15.92 -12.88 -13.69
N PRO A 32 15.58 -11.59 -13.51
CA PRO A 32 14.77 -11.18 -12.38
C PRO A 32 13.37 -11.78 -12.48
N PRO A 33 12.70 -12.04 -11.33
CA PRO A 33 11.31 -12.46 -11.35
C PRO A 33 10.45 -11.41 -12.05
N SER A 34 9.51 -11.87 -12.87
CA SER A 34 8.51 -10.99 -13.49
C SER A 34 7.63 -10.37 -12.41
N PHE A 35 7.22 -9.12 -12.61
CA PHE A 35 6.33 -8.41 -11.70
C PHE A 35 5.18 -7.76 -12.47
N ARG A 36 4.02 -7.63 -11.82
CA ARG A 36 2.88 -6.90 -12.38
C ARG A 36 3.06 -5.41 -12.09
N LYS A 37 3.29 -4.62 -13.14
CA LYS A 37 3.32 -3.17 -13.03
C LYS A 37 1.91 -2.62 -13.12
N THR A 38 1.42 -1.99 -12.06
CA THR A 38 0.09 -1.37 -12.00
C THR A 38 0.09 0.10 -12.42
N GLY A 39 1.27 0.73 -12.55
CA GLY A 39 1.41 2.14 -12.89
C GLY A 39 1.20 3.12 -11.72
N THR A 40 0.76 2.60 -10.57
CA THR A 40 0.46 3.36 -9.35
C THR A 40 1.50 3.09 -8.27
N THR A 41 1.94 4.13 -7.56
CA THR A 41 2.81 4.01 -6.39
C THR A 41 2.13 4.58 -5.16
N ILE A 42 1.94 3.74 -4.15
CA ILE A 42 1.39 4.11 -2.85
C ILE A 42 2.42 3.78 -1.76
N VAL A 43 2.49 4.63 -0.74
CA VAL A 43 3.40 4.47 0.40
C VAL A 43 2.66 4.78 1.70
N GLY A 44 3.04 4.08 2.76
CA GLY A 44 2.56 4.34 4.11
C GLY A 44 3.72 4.28 5.09
N LEU A 45 3.73 5.19 6.06
CA LEU A 45 4.70 5.19 7.15
C LEU A 45 3.99 5.44 8.48
N ILE A 46 4.54 4.86 9.55
CA ILE A 46 4.06 5.03 10.92
C ILE A 46 5.08 5.92 11.64
N PHE A 47 4.59 6.92 12.34
CA PHE A 47 5.40 7.75 13.25
C PHE A 47 4.80 7.68 14.67
N GLN A 48 5.42 8.36 15.63
CA GLN A 48 5.09 8.22 17.06
C GLN A 48 3.59 8.36 17.36
N ASP A 49 2.90 9.32 16.75
CA ASP A 49 1.53 9.68 17.07
C ASP A 49 0.55 9.48 15.90
N GLY A 50 0.94 8.72 14.87
CA GLY A 50 0.06 8.51 13.73
C GLY A 50 0.69 7.84 12.52
N VAL A 51 0.05 8.05 11.38
CA VAL A 51 0.46 7.49 10.08
C VAL A 51 0.42 8.56 9.00
N ILE A 52 1.29 8.42 8.00
CA ILE A 52 1.23 9.21 6.76
C ILE A 52 0.99 8.24 5.61
N LEU A 53 0.04 8.59 4.75
CA LEU A 53 -0.24 7.92 3.49
C LEU A 53 0.15 8.84 2.34
N GLY A 54 0.85 8.31 1.35
CA GLY A 54 1.23 9.03 0.13
C GLY A 54 0.87 8.22 -1.10
N ALA A 55 0.40 8.89 -2.14
CA ALA A 55 0.10 8.30 -3.43
C ALA A 55 0.45 9.27 -4.55
N ASP A 56 0.83 8.75 -5.71
CA ASP A 56 0.92 9.54 -6.92
C ASP A 56 -0.47 9.81 -7.53
N THR A 57 -0.62 10.84 -8.37
CA THR A 57 -1.93 11.23 -8.94
C THR A 57 -2.14 10.79 -10.39
N ARG A 58 -1.16 10.11 -10.99
CA ARG A 58 -1.24 9.65 -12.39
C ARG A 58 -2.07 8.38 -12.50
N ALA A 59 -3.07 8.35 -13.38
CA ALA A 59 -3.77 7.15 -13.80
C ALA A 59 -3.52 6.87 -15.29
N THR A 60 -3.31 5.60 -15.64
CA THR A 60 -2.98 5.17 -17.00
C THR A 60 -3.87 4.03 -17.45
N GLU A 61 -4.28 4.04 -18.71
CA GLU A 61 -4.87 2.89 -19.41
C GLU A 61 -3.85 2.38 -20.43
N GLY A 62 -3.18 1.27 -20.08
CA GLY A 62 -2.04 0.79 -20.85
C GLY A 62 -0.92 1.85 -20.91
N PRO A 63 -0.44 2.23 -22.10
CA PRO A 63 0.62 3.23 -22.24
C PRO A 63 0.14 4.68 -22.15
N ILE A 64 -1.17 4.94 -22.08
CA ILE A 64 -1.76 6.28 -22.16
C ILE A 64 -2.07 6.81 -20.76
N VAL A 65 -1.72 8.07 -20.49
CA VAL A 65 -2.14 8.77 -19.26
C VAL A 65 -3.56 9.28 -19.45
N CYS A 66 -4.52 8.66 -18.78
CA CYS A 66 -5.94 9.03 -18.86
C CYS A 66 -6.29 10.17 -17.91
N ASP A 67 -5.66 10.20 -16.74
CA ASP A 67 -5.83 11.28 -15.77
C ASP A 67 -4.49 11.60 -15.08
N LYS A 68 -4.22 12.89 -14.91
CA LYS A 68 -3.02 13.40 -14.22
C LYS A 68 -3.28 13.70 -12.74
N ASN A 69 -4.54 13.81 -12.34
CA ASN A 69 -5.00 14.27 -11.02
C ASN A 69 -5.98 13.27 -10.38
N CYS A 70 -5.80 11.98 -10.63
CA CYS A 70 -6.63 10.93 -10.05
C CYS A 70 -6.33 10.79 -8.55
N GLU A 71 -7.38 10.81 -7.73
CA GLU A 71 -7.29 10.57 -6.29
C GLU A 71 -7.24 9.08 -5.99
N LYS A 72 -6.24 8.66 -5.21
CA LYS A 72 -6.02 7.26 -4.83
C LYS A 72 -6.07 7.02 -3.33
N ILE A 73 -6.28 8.09 -2.55
CA ILE A 73 -6.39 8.06 -1.10
C ILE A 73 -7.86 8.25 -0.77
N HIS A 74 -8.53 7.15 -0.45
CA HIS A 74 -9.96 7.10 -0.25
C HIS A 74 -10.33 7.16 1.23
N TYR A 75 -11.42 7.86 1.52
CA TYR A 75 -11.98 7.97 2.86
C TYR A 75 -12.69 6.68 3.29
N MET A 76 -12.44 6.21 4.52
CA MET A 76 -13.11 5.03 5.09
C MET A 76 -13.88 5.36 6.37
N ALA A 77 -13.30 6.21 7.22
CA ALA A 77 -13.86 6.64 8.49
C ALA A 77 -13.18 7.95 8.93
N PRO A 78 -13.70 8.70 9.92
CA PRO A 78 -13.05 9.92 10.42
C PRO A 78 -11.58 9.72 10.83
N ASN A 79 -11.22 8.51 11.24
CA ASN A 79 -9.88 8.12 11.68
C ASN A 79 -9.19 7.10 10.75
N ILE A 80 -9.73 6.82 9.55
CA ILE A 80 -9.19 5.78 8.64
C ILE A 80 -9.29 6.25 7.18
N TYR A 81 -8.16 6.15 6.48
CA TYR A 81 -8.06 6.29 5.03
C TYR A 81 -7.42 5.03 4.43
N CYS A 82 -7.67 4.79 3.14
CA CYS A 82 -7.16 3.63 2.40
C CYS A 82 -6.55 4.08 1.06
N CYS A 83 -5.40 3.53 0.68
CA CYS A 83 -4.81 3.77 -0.63
C CYS A 83 -5.11 2.61 -1.60
N GLY A 84 -5.61 2.92 -2.79
CA GLY A 84 -5.90 1.93 -3.84
C GLY A 84 -4.75 1.79 -4.86
N ALA A 85 -4.45 0.55 -5.27
CA ALA A 85 -3.59 0.26 -6.41
C ALA A 85 -4.08 -0.98 -7.16
N GLY A 86 -3.91 -1.00 -8.49
CA GLY A 86 -4.46 -2.04 -9.35
C GLY A 86 -5.58 -1.49 -10.23
N THR A 87 -6.62 -2.29 -10.48
CA THR A 87 -7.80 -1.85 -11.22
C THR A 87 -8.54 -0.77 -10.43
N ALA A 88 -8.63 0.44 -10.96
CA ALA A 88 -9.22 1.59 -10.26
C ALA A 88 -10.67 1.33 -9.81
N ALA A 89 -11.51 0.78 -10.71
CA ALA A 89 -12.91 0.50 -10.41
C ALA A 89 -13.10 -0.50 -9.25
N ASP A 90 -12.25 -1.55 -9.19
CA ASP A 90 -12.32 -2.53 -8.10
C ASP A 90 -11.94 -1.88 -6.76
N THR A 91 -10.90 -1.02 -6.76
CA THR A 91 -10.44 -0.34 -5.54
C THR A 91 -11.49 0.63 -5.00
N GLU A 92 -12.17 1.36 -5.87
CA GLU A 92 -13.22 2.30 -5.50
C GLU A 92 -14.44 1.56 -4.94
N ALA A 93 -14.98 0.60 -5.71
CA ALA A 93 -16.18 -0.14 -5.32
C ALA A 93 -16.04 -0.88 -3.99
N VAL A 94 -14.90 -1.55 -3.77
CA VAL A 94 -14.65 -2.30 -2.52
C VAL A 94 -14.48 -1.35 -1.35
N THR A 95 -13.77 -0.23 -1.55
CA THR A 95 -13.58 0.77 -0.51
C THR A 95 -14.90 1.40 -0.10
N ASP A 96 -15.74 1.84 -1.04
CA ASP A 96 -17.03 2.46 -0.77
C ASP A 96 -17.99 1.52 -0.03
N MET A 97 -17.98 0.25 -0.42
CA MET A 97 -18.76 -0.79 0.27
C MET A 97 -18.31 -0.94 1.72
N VAL A 98 -17.00 -1.04 1.99
CA VAL A 98 -16.49 -1.20 3.36
C VAL A 98 -16.67 0.08 4.17
N SER A 99 -16.45 1.26 3.58
CA SER A 99 -16.69 2.56 4.20
C SER A 99 -18.15 2.68 4.68
N SER A 100 -19.11 2.30 3.82
CA SER A 100 -20.53 2.26 4.16
C SER A 100 -20.84 1.30 5.33
N GLN A 101 -20.25 0.10 5.31
CA GLN A 101 -20.41 -0.88 6.40
C GLN A 101 -19.81 -0.38 7.73
N LEU A 102 -18.66 0.30 7.68
CA LEU A 102 -18.06 0.92 8.86
C LEU A 102 -18.96 2.02 9.42
N GLN A 103 -19.55 2.86 8.56
CA GLN A 103 -20.48 3.90 9.00
C GLN A 103 -21.69 3.32 9.72
N LEU A 104 -22.33 2.30 9.14
CA LEU A 104 -23.45 1.58 9.78
C LEU A 104 -23.03 0.97 11.13
N HIS A 105 -21.85 0.35 11.18
CA HIS A 105 -21.33 -0.24 12.43
C HIS A 105 -21.09 0.82 13.51
N ARG A 106 -20.56 2.00 13.17
CA ARG A 106 -20.40 3.11 14.11
C ARG A 106 -21.74 3.61 14.63
N TYR A 107 -22.73 3.80 13.75
CA TYR A 107 -24.08 4.25 14.14
C TYR A 107 -24.77 3.26 15.07
N HIS A 108 -24.61 1.95 14.82
CA HIS A 108 -25.19 0.92 15.68
C HIS A 108 -24.49 0.83 17.05
N THR A 109 -23.16 0.94 17.08
CA THR A 109 -22.38 0.73 18.32
C THR A 109 -22.16 1.99 19.14
N GLY A 110 -22.35 3.18 18.55
CA GLY A 110 -22.00 4.47 19.16
C GLY A 110 -20.49 4.63 19.41
N ARG A 111 -19.65 3.84 18.75
CA ARG A 111 -18.19 3.84 18.94
C ARG A 111 -17.46 4.11 17.63
N GLU A 112 -16.22 4.59 17.72
CA GLU A 112 -15.38 4.81 16.54
C GLU A 112 -14.99 3.51 15.84
N SER A 113 -14.78 3.62 14.52
CA SER A 113 -14.31 2.52 13.68
C SER A 113 -12.89 2.11 14.10
N ARG A 114 -12.67 0.80 14.29
CA ARG A 114 -11.34 0.24 14.48
C ARG A 114 -10.73 -0.19 13.14
N VAL A 115 -9.44 0.06 12.94
CA VAL A 115 -8.70 -0.34 11.72
C VAL A 115 -8.81 -1.85 11.45
N VAL A 116 -8.76 -2.67 12.50
CA VAL A 116 -8.88 -4.14 12.38
C VAL A 116 -10.25 -4.58 11.84
N THR A 117 -11.31 -3.82 12.10
CA THR A 117 -12.65 -4.09 11.57
C THR A 117 -12.65 -3.87 10.06
N ALA A 118 -12.11 -2.74 9.59
CA ALA A 118 -11.98 -2.43 8.17
C ALA A 118 -11.16 -3.51 7.43
N LEU A 119 -9.99 -3.86 7.97
CA LEU A 119 -9.14 -4.93 7.43
C LEU A 119 -9.87 -6.28 7.33
N THR A 120 -10.68 -6.60 8.33
CA THR A 120 -11.42 -7.86 8.37
C THR A 120 -12.54 -7.91 7.34
N LEU A 121 -13.23 -6.79 7.10
CA LEU A 121 -14.25 -6.69 6.05
C LEU A 121 -13.61 -6.82 4.66
N LEU A 122 -12.50 -6.11 4.42
CA LEU A 122 -11.73 -6.20 3.17
C LEU A 122 -11.26 -7.63 2.89
N LYS A 123 -10.54 -8.26 3.83
CA LYS A 123 -9.99 -9.61 3.59
C LYS A 123 -11.07 -10.67 3.37
N ARG A 124 -12.22 -10.57 4.06
CA ARG A 124 -13.36 -11.49 3.88
C ARG A 124 -14.07 -11.29 2.54
N HIS A 125 -14.11 -10.05 2.04
CA HIS A 125 -14.69 -9.79 0.73
C HIS A 125 -13.79 -10.27 -0.40
N LEU A 126 -12.49 -10.02 -0.29
CA LEU A 126 -11.49 -10.36 -1.31
C LEU A 126 -11.13 -11.86 -1.34
N PHE A 127 -11.27 -12.55 -0.21
CA PHE A 127 -11.01 -13.99 -0.09
C PHE A 127 -12.29 -14.73 0.33
N LYS A 128 -13.16 -14.98 -0.65
CA LYS A 128 -14.37 -15.80 -0.50
C LYS A 128 -14.08 -17.27 -0.78
#